data_AF-A0A0B7GS34-F1
#
_entry.id   AF-A0A0B7GS34-F1
#
_cell.length_a   1.000
_cell.length_b   1.000
_cell.length_c   1.000
_cell.angle_alpha   90.00
_cell.angle_beta   90.00
_cell.angle_gamma   90.00
#
_symmetry.space_group_name_H-M   'P 1'
#
loop_
_entity.id
_entity.type
_entity.pdbx_description
1 polymer ?
#
loop_
_entity_poly.entity_id
_entity_poly.type
_entity_poly.pdbx_seq_one_letter_code
_entity_poly.pdbx_strand_id
1 'polypeptide(L)'
;MTNTYKPETIKISGQKKWDDAENQDGKRPNAVRVKILKGQDIVDVQEVTAANGWKYESNPLPKYAAGQEIAYTVAEEAVSGYTSKVDGYNITNSYTPETVKISGQKKWDDADNQDGKRPASVKVKILNGDTVVDEQNVTFASPSFSCNLAKPFLR
;
A
#
# COMPACT_ATOMS: atom_id res chain seq x y z
N MET A 1 17.97 55.68 14.36
CA MET A 1 17.08 54.64 14.95
C MET A 1 16.88 53.59 13.88
N THR A 2 17.17 52.32 14.16
CA THR A 2 17.03 51.23 13.20
C THR A 2 15.84 50.38 13.62
N ASN A 3 14.75 50.40 12.85
CA ASN A 3 13.64 49.50 13.05
C ASN A 3 14.08 48.10 12.60
N THR A 4 14.09 47.12 13.50
CA THR A 4 14.50 45.76 13.18
C THR A 4 13.26 44.88 13.14
N TYR A 5 12.90 44.38 11.95
CA TYR A 5 11.78 43.46 11.76
C TYR A 5 12.32 42.03 11.68
N LYS A 6 11.80 41.13 12.52
CA LYS A 6 12.09 39.70 12.46
C LYS A 6 10.96 39.02 11.67
N PRO A 7 11.24 38.42 10.50
CA PRO A 7 10.21 37.74 9.70
C PRO A 7 9.58 36.58 10.47
N GLU A 8 8.26 36.43 10.36
CA GLU A 8 7.54 35.28 10.91
C GLU A 8 7.82 34.02 10.09
N THR A 9 8.05 32.90 10.79
CA THR A 9 8.33 31.60 10.17
C THR A 9 7.33 30.56 10.63
N ILE A 10 7.04 29.58 9.77
CA ILE A 10 6.23 28.39 10.06
C ILE A 10 7.04 27.12 9.85
N LYS A 11 6.53 26.00 10.34
CA LYS A 11 7.05 24.67 10.06
C LYS A 11 5.95 23.82 9.44
N ILE A 12 6.28 23.08 8.40
CA ILE A 12 5.37 22.16 7.73
C ILE A 12 5.68 20.76 8.26
N SER A 13 4.69 20.12 8.87
CA SER A 13 4.82 18.76 9.38
C SER A 13 3.78 17.83 8.77
N GLY A 14 4.17 16.58 8.59
CA GLY A 14 3.38 15.58 7.89
C GLY A 14 3.76 14.16 8.28
N GLN A 15 2.91 13.22 7.89
CA GLN A 15 3.10 11.80 8.13
C GLN A 15 3.03 11.02 6.83
N LYS A 16 3.91 10.03 6.71
CA LYS A 16 3.93 9.06 5.63
C LYS A 16 3.23 7.78 6.09
N LYS A 17 2.20 7.39 5.34
CA LYS A 17 1.47 6.13 5.53
C LYS A 17 1.79 5.16 4.41
N TRP A 18 1.84 3.87 4.75
CA TRP A 18 2.02 2.77 3.81
C TRP A 18 0.74 1.93 3.80
N ASP A 19 0.26 1.64 2.59
CA ASP A 19 -0.89 0.80 2.32
C ASP A 19 -0.42 -0.36 1.42
N ASP A 20 0.31 -1.28 2.02
CA ASP A 20 1.06 -2.35 1.36
C ASP A 20 1.02 -3.68 2.13
N ALA A 21 -0.10 -3.90 2.84
CA ALA A 21 -0.33 -5.09 3.66
C ALA A 21 0.83 -5.37 4.65
N GLU A 22 1.21 -4.36 5.44
CA GLU A 22 2.34 -4.46 6.40
C GLU A 22 3.67 -4.89 5.75
N ASN A 23 3.97 -4.34 4.57
CA ASN A 23 5.17 -4.66 3.80
C ASN A 23 5.33 -6.16 3.48
N GLN A 24 4.22 -6.85 3.22
CA GLN A 24 4.18 -8.28 2.99
C GLN A 24 5.18 -8.76 1.93
N ASP A 25 5.29 -8.03 0.81
CA ASP A 25 6.15 -8.41 -0.31
C ASP A 25 7.60 -7.91 -0.15
N GLY A 26 7.93 -7.26 0.98
CA GLY A 26 9.26 -6.72 1.26
C GLY A 26 9.71 -5.63 0.29
N LYS A 27 8.76 -4.95 -0.39
CA LYS A 27 9.03 -3.94 -1.41
C LYS A 27 9.12 -2.52 -0.85
N ARG A 28 8.73 -2.30 0.40
CA ARG A 28 8.80 -0.98 1.03
C ARG A 28 10.27 -0.55 1.14
N PRO A 29 10.65 0.64 0.63
CA PRO A 29 12.00 1.15 0.79
C PRO A 29 12.28 1.52 2.25
N ASN A 30 13.57 1.60 2.63
CA ASN A 30 13.98 2.00 3.97
C ASN A 30 13.80 3.51 4.23
N ALA A 31 13.79 4.30 3.16
CA ALA A 31 13.66 5.75 3.21
C ALA A 31 12.89 6.27 1.99
N VAL A 32 12.22 7.40 2.17
CA VAL A 32 11.65 8.21 1.08
C VAL A 32 12.07 9.67 1.25
N ARG A 33 12.02 10.44 0.17
CA ARG A 33 12.31 11.88 0.19
C ARG A 33 11.05 12.67 -0.09
N VAL A 34 10.68 13.49 0.88
CA VAL A 34 9.56 14.43 0.77
C VAL A 34 10.10 15.82 0.48
N LYS A 35 9.63 16.40 -0.61
CA LYS A 35 9.93 17.76 -1.07
C LYS A 35 8.84 18.69 -0.57
N ILE A 36 9.22 19.77 0.10
CA ILE A 36 8.32 20.87 0.40
C ILE A 36 8.48 21.91 -0.70
N LEU A 37 7.36 22.34 -1.27
CA LEU A 37 7.33 23.22 -2.43
C LEU A 37 6.62 24.53 -2.12
N LYS A 38 7.18 25.62 -2.66
CA LYS A 38 6.52 26.91 -2.82
C LYS A 38 6.18 27.08 -4.29
N GLY A 39 4.94 26.79 -4.68
CA GLY A 39 4.61 26.67 -6.10
C GLY A 39 5.38 25.50 -6.74
N GLN A 40 6.32 25.79 -7.64
CA GLN A 40 7.17 24.78 -8.29
C GLN A 40 8.57 24.68 -7.67
N ASP A 41 8.96 25.63 -6.81
CA ASP A 41 10.28 25.68 -6.22
C ASP A 41 10.37 24.73 -5.03
N ILE A 42 11.37 23.85 -5.03
CA ILE A 42 11.70 23.00 -3.88
C ILE A 42 12.44 23.88 -2.87
N VAL A 43 11.82 24.09 -1.71
CA VAL A 43 12.37 24.95 -0.65
C VAL A 43 12.98 24.16 0.50
N ASP A 44 12.63 22.89 0.63
CA ASP A 44 13.20 21.98 1.63
C ASP A 44 12.98 20.52 1.21
N VAL A 45 13.84 19.63 1.68
CA VAL A 45 13.75 18.17 1.42
C VAL A 45 13.98 17.43 2.72
N GLN A 46 13.04 16.57 3.07
CA GLN A 46 13.07 15.75 4.28
C GLN A 46 13.21 14.28 3.94
N GLU A 47 14.19 13.62 4.55
CA GLU A 47 14.32 12.17 4.51
C GLU A 47 13.41 11.54 5.58
N VAL A 48 12.56 10.61 5.16
CA VAL A 48 11.55 10.00 6.01
C VAL A 48 11.80 8.50 6.07
N THR A 49 11.91 7.95 7.28
CA THR A 49 12.34 6.57 7.52
C THR A 49 11.46 5.89 8.56
N ALA A 50 11.61 4.57 8.74
CA ALA A 50 10.96 3.89 9.86
C ALA A 50 11.47 4.40 11.22
N ALA A 51 12.75 4.80 11.31
CA ALA A 51 13.37 5.25 12.56
C ALA A 51 12.77 6.55 13.11
N ASN A 52 12.31 7.45 12.22
CA ASN A 52 11.60 8.67 12.62
C ASN A 52 10.06 8.47 12.69
N GLY A 53 9.61 7.22 12.67
CA GLY A 53 8.19 6.87 12.74
C GLY A 53 7.41 7.30 11.51
N TRP A 54 8.07 7.41 10.35
CA TRP A 54 7.48 7.89 9.11
C TRP A 54 6.89 9.30 9.22
N LYS A 55 7.55 10.18 9.99
CA LYS A 55 7.14 11.58 10.18
C LYS A 55 8.23 12.51 9.69
N TYR A 56 7.83 13.70 9.26
CA TYR A 56 8.76 14.75 8.90
C TYR A 56 8.28 16.11 9.37
N GLU A 57 9.24 17.00 9.54
CA GLU A 57 9.03 18.40 9.85
C GLU A 57 10.06 19.21 9.04
N SER A 58 9.62 20.26 8.38
CA SER A 58 10.51 21.14 7.62
C SER A 58 11.41 21.96 8.54
N ASN A 59 12.48 22.49 7.97
CA ASN A 59 13.15 23.65 8.55
C ASN A 59 12.16 24.84 8.69
N PRO A 60 12.43 25.84 9.55
CA PRO A 60 11.61 27.04 9.61
C PRO A 60 11.56 27.76 8.25
N LEU A 61 10.37 27.88 7.68
CA LEU A 61 10.13 28.51 6.38
C LEU A 61 9.42 29.86 6.58
N PRO A 62 9.68 30.87 5.72
CA PRO A 62 8.95 32.15 5.80
C PRO A 62 7.44 31.93 5.70
N LYS A 63 6.66 32.62 6.53
CA LYS A 63 5.20 32.57 6.43
C LYS A 63 4.65 33.43 5.29
N TYR A 64 5.31 34.57 5.05
CA TYR A 64 4.87 35.56 4.06
C TYR A 64 5.96 35.85 3.03
N ALA A 65 5.55 36.12 1.79
CA ALA A 65 6.37 36.71 0.75
C ALA A 65 5.65 37.94 0.19
N ALA A 66 6.34 39.09 0.14
CA ALA A 66 5.77 40.36 -0.31
C ALA A 66 4.42 40.73 0.37
N GLY A 67 4.26 40.38 1.64
CA GLY A 67 3.03 40.67 2.42
C GLY A 67 1.88 39.68 2.21
N GLN A 68 2.03 38.65 1.37
CA GLN A 68 1.04 37.59 1.16
C GLN A 68 1.49 36.28 1.80
N GLU A 69 0.54 35.51 2.35
CA GLU A 69 0.83 34.21 2.96
C GLU A 69 1.25 33.20 1.89
N ILE A 70 2.28 32.42 2.19
CA ILE A 70 2.84 31.45 1.26
C ILE A 70 2.06 30.14 1.38
N ALA A 71 1.46 29.70 0.27
CA ALA A 71 0.88 28.37 0.16
C ALA A 71 1.99 27.34 -0.12
N TYR A 72 2.30 26.52 0.89
CA TYR A 72 3.21 25.39 0.74
C TYR A 72 2.46 24.13 0.35
N THR A 73 3.11 23.27 -0.43
CA THR A 73 2.64 21.93 -0.76
C THR A 73 3.76 20.92 -0.53
N VAL A 74 3.42 19.63 -0.55
CA VAL A 74 4.40 18.56 -0.45
C VAL A 74 4.28 17.62 -1.63
N ALA A 75 5.41 17.08 -2.07
CA ALA A 75 5.48 16.02 -3.06
C ALA A 75 6.51 14.99 -2.62
N GLU A 76 6.31 13.74 -3.01
CA GLU A 76 7.28 12.67 -2.78
C GLU A 76 8.06 12.38 -4.05
N GLU A 77 9.32 11.97 -3.91
CA GLU A 77 10.01 11.29 -5.01
C GLU A 77 9.32 9.96 -5.32
N ALA A 78 9.17 9.65 -6.60
CA ALA A 78 8.47 8.45 -7.03
C ALA A 78 9.10 7.19 -6.41
N VAL A 79 8.28 6.41 -5.70
CA VAL A 79 8.66 5.13 -5.14
C VAL A 79 8.27 4.03 -6.11
N SER A 80 9.25 3.27 -6.59
CA SER A 80 9.03 2.22 -7.59
C SER A 80 7.98 1.20 -7.13
N GLY A 81 6.98 0.96 -7.97
CA GLY A 81 5.89 0.01 -7.71
C GLY A 81 4.75 0.55 -6.83
N TYR A 82 4.88 1.76 -6.29
CA TYR A 82 3.85 2.36 -5.44
C TYR A 82 3.10 3.48 -6.16
N THR A 83 1.82 3.64 -5.83
CA THR A 83 1.02 4.81 -6.19
C THR A 83 0.96 5.76 -4.99
N SER A 84 1.29 7.04 -5.20
CA SER A 84 1.32 8.04 -4.14
C SER A 84 0.07 8.93 -4.15
N LYS A 85 -0.43 9.29 -2.97
CA LYS A 85 -1.53 10.24 -2.76
C LYS A 85 -1.15 11.22 -1.65
N VAL A 86 -1.36 12.50 -1.91
CA VAL A 86 -1.16 13.58 -0.93
C VAL A 86 -2.52 14.06 -0.40
N ASP A 87 -2.64 14.21 0.92
CA ASP A 87 -3.79 14.78 1.60
C ASP A 87 -3.31 15.83 2.63
N GLY A 88 -3.43 17.11 2.27
CA GLY A 88 -2.77 18.21 2.97
C GLY A 88 -1.25 18.05 2.93
N TYR A 89 -0.65 17.72 4.08
CA TYR A 89 0.77 17.40 4.23
C TYR A 89 1.01 15.92 4.56
N ASN A 90 0.00 15.06 4.51
CA ASN A 90 0.20 13.63 4.67
C ASN A 90 0.34 12.96 3.32
N ILE A 91 1.19 11.93 3.26
CA ILE A 91 1.46 11.19 2.04
C ILE A 91 1.13 9.72 2.30
N THR A 92 0.34 9.11 1.42
CA THR A 92 0.05 7.67 1.46
C THR A 92 0.58 7.03 0.20
N ASN A 93 1.39 5.97 0.35
CA ASN A 93 1.76 5.14 -0.79
C ASN A 93 1.06 3.81 -0.68
N SER A 94 0.38 3.43 -1.75
CA SER A 94 -0.30 2.15 -1.89
C SER A 94 0.46 1.24 -2.85
N TYR A 95 0.58 -0.03 -2.49
CA TYR A 95 1.16 -1.08 -3.32
C TYR A 95 0.20 -2.26 -3.37
N THR A 96 -0.09 -2.74 -4.58
CA THR A 96 -0.93 -3.93 -4.78
C THR A 96 -0.07 -5.18 -4.68
N PRO A 97 -0.29 -6.06 -3.69
CA PRO A 97 0.52 -7.25 -3.51
C PRO A 97 0.45 -8.22 -4.70
N GLU A 98 1.54 -8.96 -4.90
CA GLU A 98 1.56 -10.04 -5.90
C GLU A 98 0.57 -11.15 -5.53
N THR A 99 -0.04 -11.76 -6.55
CA THR A 99 -0.95 -12.90 -6.39
C THR A 99 -0.33 -14.17 -6.98
N VAL A 100 -0.72 -15.32 -6.44
CA VAL A 100 -0.39 -16.65 -6.93
C VAL A 100 -1.67 -17.31 -7.41
N LYS A 101 -1.59 -17.94 -8.58
CA LYS A 101 -2.70 -18.71 -9.14
C LYS A 101 -2.69 -20.12 -8.56
N ILE A 102 -3.81 -20.54 -7.98
CA ILE A 102 -4.03 -21.91 -7.49
C ILE A 102 -5.16 -22.51 -8.29
N SER A 103 -4.94 -23.72 -8.81
CA SER A 103 -5.94 -24.44 -9.57
C SER A 103 -5.84 -25.94 -9.32
N GLY A 104 -6.98 -26.62 -9.40
CA GLY A 104 -7.05 -28.07 -9.29
C GLY A 104 -8.28 -28.62 -9.97
N GLN A 105 -8.29 -29.94 -10.15
CA GLN A 105 -9.39 -30.68 -10.76
C GLN A 105 -9.81 -31.83 -9.86
N LYS A 106 -11.11 -31.96 -9.61
CA LYS A 106 -11.67 -33.14 -8.97
C LYS A 106 -11.92 -34.21 -10.03
N LYS A 107 -11.24 -35.34 -9.91
CA LYS A 107 -11.53 -36.56 -10.67
C LYS A 107 -12.27 -37.56 -9.77
N TRP A 108 -13.29 -38.21 -10.32
CA TRP A 108 -14.05 -39.26 -9.65
C TRP A 108 -13.68 -40.59 -10.30
N ASP A 109 -13.30 -41.57 -9.49
CA ASP A 109 -13.03 -42.94 -9.91
C ASP A 109 -14.06 -43.85 -9.24
N ASP A 110 -15.24 -43.90 -9.84
CA ASP A 110 -16.47 -44.50 -9.29
C ASP A 110 -17.37 -45.09 -10.39
N ALA A 111 -16.76 -45.56 -11.49
CA ALA A 111 -17.42 -46.20 -12.63
C ALA A 111 -18.63 -45.38 -13.17
N ASP A 112 -18.40 -44.08 -13.42
CA ASP A 112 -19.42 -43.13 -13.84
C ASP A 112 -20.66 -43.07 -12.92
N ASN A 113 -20.41 -43.06 -11.61
CA ASN A 113 -21.45 -43.02 -10.58
C ASN A 113 -22.45 -44.19 -10.69
N GLN A 114 -21.98 -45.39 -11.01
CA GLN A 114 -22.80 -46.61 -11.13
C GLN A 114 -23.74 -46.83 -9.93
N ASP A 115 -23.24 -46.56 -8.72
CA ASP A 115 -23.99 -46.75 -7.47
C ASP A 115 -24.89 -45.56 -7.09
N GLY A 116 -24.86 -44.45 -7.84
CA GLY A 116 -25.65 -43.25 -7.55
C GLY A 116 -25.24 -42.51 -6.25
N LYS A 117 -24.08 -42.84 -5.67
CA LYS A 117 -23.62 -42.29 -4.38
C LYS A 117 -22.76 -41.03 -4.51
N ARG A 118 -22.38 -40.63 -5.73
CA ARG A 118 -21.56 -39.44 -5.95
C ARG A 118 -22.31 -38.19 -5.46
N PRO A 119 -21.70 -37.35 -4.60
CA PRO A 119 -22.32 -36.10 -4.18
C PRO A 119 -22.40 -35.11 -5.35
N ALA A 120 -23.41 -34.24 -5.33
CA ALA A 120 -23.61 -33.22 -6.36
C ALA A 120 -22.49 -32.17 -6.40
N SER A 121 -21.85 -31.90 -5.25
CA SER A 121 -20.69 -31.02 -5.15
C SER A 121 -19.76 -31.40 -4.02
N VAL A 122 -18.54 -30.87 -4.07
CA VAL A 122 -17.56 -30.92 -3.00
C VAL A 122 -17.02 -29.52 -2.72
N LYS A 123 -16.78 -29.21 -1.46
CA LYS A 123 -16.06 -28.00 -1.07
C LYS A 123 -14.58 -28.30 -0.98
N VAL A 124 -13.79 -27.63 -1.79
CA VAL A 124 -12.33 -27.61 -1.71
C VAL A 124 -11.94 -26.42 -0.85
N LYS A 125 -11.30 -26.68 0.29
CA LYS A 125 -10.68 -25.63 1.09
C LYS A 125 -9.26 -25.45 0.62
N ILE A 126 -8.86 -24.21 0.39
CA ILE A 126 -7.47 -23.84 0.13
C ILE A 126 -6.90 -23.36 1.45
N LEU A 127 -5.75 -23.90 1.84
CA LEU A 127 -5.15 -23.63 3.15
C LEU A 127 -3.77 -22.96 3.01
N ASN A 128 -3.49 -22.05 3.94
CA ASN A 128 -2.15 -21.57 4.27
C ASN A 128 -1.70 -22.20 5.58
N GLY A 129 -0.90 -23.27 5.52
CA GLY A 129 -0.69 -24.13 6.69
C GLY A 129 -2.03 -24.67 7.19
N ASP A 130 -2.41 -24.32 8.42
CA ASP A 130 -3.68 -24.75 9.04
C ASP A 130 -4.84 -23.76 8.84
N THR A 131 -4.58 -22.58 8.28
CA THR A 131 -5.62 -21.54 8.10
C THR A 131 -6.32 -21.72 6.76
N VAL A 132 -7.65 -21.79 6.76
CA VAL A 132 -8.44 -21.75 5.52
C VAL A 132 -8.43 -20.33 4.97
N VAL A 133 -7.97 -20.18 3.73
CA VAL A 133 -7.80 -18.88 3.07
C VAL A 133 -8.78 -18.66 1.93
N ASP A 134 -9.36 -19.73 1.40
CA ASP A 134 -10.40 -19.70 0.39
C ASP A 134 -11.19 -21.01 0.41
N GLU A 135 -12.44 -20.97 -0.04
CA GLU A 135 -13.29 -22.15 -0.22
C GLU A 135 -13.96 -22.13 -1.59
N GLN A 136 -13.75 -23.20 -2.36
CA GLN A 136 -14.27 -23.35 -3.71
C GLN A 136 -15.26 -24.51 -3.77
N ASN A 137 -16.46 -24.26 -4.31
CA ASN A 137 -17.44 -25.33 -4.54
C ASN A 137 -17.27 -25.89 -5.95
N VAL A 138 -16.91 -27.17 -6.04
CA VAL A 138 -16.68 -27.87 -7.31
C VAL A 138 -17.86 -28.81 -7.55
N THR A 139 -18.43 -28.77 -8.75
CA THR A 139 -19.59 -29.56 -9.14
C THR A 139 -19.23 -30.52 -10.26
N PHE A 140 -20.15 -31.42 -10.64
CA PHE A 140 -19.97 -32.25 -11.82
C PHE A 140 -19.86 -31.43 -13.12
N ALA A 141 -20.68 -30.39 -13.26
CA ALA A 141 -20.67 -29.50 -14.43
C ALA A 141 -19.38 -28.65 -14.51
N SER A 142 -18.77 -28.37 -13.36
CA SER A 142 -17.53 -27.61 -13.25
C SER A 142 -16.54 -28.34 -12.33
N PRO A 143 -15.87 -29.41 -12.80
CA PRO A 143 -15.04 -30.28 -11.98
C PRO A 143 -13.64 -29.70 -11.69
N SER A 144 -13.45 -28.40 -11.89
CA SER A 144 -12.20 -27.68 -11.67
C SER A 144 -12.44 -26.37 -10.93
N PHE A 145 -11.45 -25.95 -10.16
CA PHE A 145 -11.41 -24.63 -9.56
C PHE A 145 -10.13 -23.90 -9.96
N SER A 146 -10.20 -22.58 -10.01
CA SER A 146 -9.04 -21.70 -10.18
C SER A 146 -9.31 -20.39 -9.44
N CYS A 147 -8.38 -19.97 -8.59
CA CYS A 147 -8.42 -18.67 -7.95
C CYS A 147 -7.03 -18.01 -7.97
N ASN A 148 -7.00 -16.69 -7.83
CA ASN A 148 -5.77 -15.94 -7.58
C ASN A 148 -5.82 -15.51 -6.11
N LEU A 149 -4.88 -15.99 -5.30
CA LEU A 149 -4.75 -15.56 -3.92
C LEU A 149 -3.56 -14.63 -3.81
N ALA A 150 -3.70 -13.53 -3.07
CA ALA A 150 -2.55 -12.75 -2.68
C ALA A 150 -1.54 -13.68 -1.96
N LYS A 151 -0.25 -13.34 -2.01
CA LYS A 151 0.79 -14.11 -1.32
C LYS A 151 0.63 -14.28 0.22
N PRO A 152 -0.10 -13.48 1.04
CA PRO A 152 -0.13 -13.72 2.48
C PRO A 152 -0.91 -15.00 2.85
N PHE A 153 -1.53 -15.64 1.85
CA PHE A 153 -2.31 -16.85 1.98
C PHE A 153 -1.57 -18.11 1.52
N LEU A 154 -0.25 -18.06 1.30
CA LEU A 154 0.55 -19.22 0.97
C LEU A 154 1.89 -19.16 1.72
N ARG A 155 2.19 -20.17 2.55
CA ARG A 155 3.48 -20.41 3.20
C ARG A 155 4.21 -21.55 2.51
#